data_AF-A0A3A8NRL9-F1
#
_entry.id   AF-A0A3A8NRL9-F1
#
_cell.length_a   1.000
_cell.length_b   1.000
_cell.length_c   1.000
_cell.angle_alpha   90.00
_cell.angle_beta   90.00
_cell.angle_gamma   90.00
#
_symmetry.space_group_name_H-M   'P 1'
#
loop_
_entity.id
_entity.type
_entity.pdbx_description
1 polymer ?
#
loop_
_entity_poly.entity_id
_entity_poly.type
_entity_poly.pdbx_seq_one_letter_code
_entity_poly.pdbx_strand_id
1 'polypeptide(L)'
;MTSRASLSARMLWLALWGLTGCVEQRDAEVLPEPGTPAASACEGVAPRTLEEVHAAHFAAERPTGCTVGCHDTGAGGLTFRSAHELWQATVQRPSLGDSSLLLVDPGHPERSRLYLKLLPDAQGRMPQGGPSLDAAALRDVAGWICAGAPEPSTSATDGGLPANPVPTLDTLTPSAVQEGVGEVLLSVGGGGFVAESQVEVDGLPVVTTHDGPQRLEARVAASVTARAGTHQVRVVTPAPGGGASASLVFTVTASGVVLPTVSSLSPCGTVAGSGAFTLTVQGMNFKEGASLSFNGTTVAATFISPGELRASIPAALVASAPVGNAATVTVVHPAPGREVSAPATFGVASKVATLATDVQPLFTATCATSGCHATASTPVNLTPGNTYNELVGVPTSSKGCGQRLRVQACGPLRGQSFLIDKILATNSSPACSGGAMPKGSPLSAAQKQAVIDWVAQGAPR
;
A
#
# COMPACT_ATOMS: atom_id res chain seq x y z
N MET A 1 55.01 30.97 54.22
CA MET A 1 54.85 30.54 55.62
C MET A 1 53.38 30.77 55.99
N THR A 2 52.52 29.75 55.81
CA THR A 2 51.88 28.95 56.90
C THR A 2 50.90 29.79 57.73
N SER A 3 49.59 29.54 57.82
CA SER A 3 48.91 28.29 58.21
C SER A 3 47.38 28.37 57.95
N ARG A 4 46.74 27.18 57.91
CA ARG A 4 45.29 26.89 57.93
C ARG A 4 44.62 27.12 59.32
N ALA A 5 43.28 27.09 59.30
CA ALA A 5 42.30 26.77 60.37
C ALA A 5 42.01 27.90 61.41
N SER A 6 40.83 28.07 62.02
CA SER A 6 39.64 27.22 62.26
C SER A 6 38.39 28.08 62.61
N LEU A 7 37.25 27.39 62.77
CA LEU A 7 35.87 27.83 63.05
C LEU A 7 35.66 28.72 64.28
N SER A 8 34.59 29.55 64.29
CA SER A 8 33.40 29.35 65.16
C SER A 8 32.41 30.53 65.11
N ALA A 9 31.17 30.19 64.72
CA ALA A 9 29.86 30.64 65.18
C ALA A 9 29.59 32.08 65.71
N ARG A 10 28.48 32.60 65.17
CA ARG A 10 27.35 33.28 65.82
C ARG A 10 27.38 34.81 65.97
N MET A 11 26.45 35.39 65.21
CA MET A 11 25.46 36.40 65.62
C MET A 11 25.97 37.70 66.21
N LEU A 12 25.77 38.81 65.50
CA LEU A 12 24.95 39.93 65.99
C LEU A 12 24.79 41.01 64.90
N TRP A 13 23.53 41.26 64.50
CA TRP A 13 22.95 42.57 64.18
C TRP A 13 23.36 43.29 62.87
N LEU A 14 22.51 43.99 62.14
CA LEU A 14 21.06 44.14 61.98
C LEU A 14 20.94 45.26 60.92
N ALA A 15 20.32 45.02 59.77
CA ALA A 15 20.02 46.03 58.74
C ALA A 15 19.35 45.29 57.56
N LEU A 16 18.14 45.58 57.06
CA LEU A 16 17.40 46.83 56.98
C LEU A 16 15.91 46.48 56.74
N TRP A 17 15.01 47.12 57.51
CA TRP A 17 13.67 47.59 57.14
C TRP A 17 12.59 46.57 56.74
N GLY A 18 11.81 46.16 57.74
CA GLY A 18 10.41 45.80 57.59
C GLY A 18 9.47 47.00 57.74
N LEU A 19 8.17 46.72 57.56
CA LEU A 19 6.98 47.59 57.57
C LEU A 19 6.66 48.12 56.16
N THR A 20 5.93 47.42 55.29
CA THR A 20 4.56 46.94 55.49
C THR A 20 4.24 45.90 54.40
N GLY A 21 3.79 44.72 54.81
CA GLY A 21 3.48 43.61 53.90
C GLY A 21 4.36 42.39 54.16
N CYS A 22 3.74 41.21 54.16
CA CYS A 22 4.36 39.89 54.37
C CYS A 22 4.58 39.46 55.83
N VAL A 23 3.50 39.26 56.59
CA VAL A 23 3.53 38.27 57.70
C VAL A 23 2.32 37.30 57.68
N GLU A 24 1.26 37.55 56.91
CA GLU A 24 0.03 36.75 57.03
C GLU A 24 -0.25 35.74 55.90
N GLN A 25 0.78 35.27 55.19
CA GLN A 25 0.63 34.18 54.21
C GLN A 25 1.65 33.04 54.35
N ARG A 26 2.52 33.07 55.37
CA ARG A 26 3.42 31.93 55.65
C ARG A 26 2.77 30.79 56.43
N ASP A 27 1.59 31.03 56.99
CA ASP A 27 0.80 30.02 57.71
C ASP A 27 -0.48 29.62 56.95
N ALA A 28 -0.54 29.87 55.63
CA ALA A 28 -1.48 29.14 54.79
C ALA A 28 -1.01 27.68 54.77
N GLU A 29 -1.62 26.87 55.62
CA GLU A 29 -1.46 25.42 55.74
C GLU A 29 -1.82 24.75 54.40
N VAL A 30 -0.90 24.89 53.45
CA VAL A 30 -0.80 24.11 52.23
C VAL A 30 -0.03 22.86 52.65
N LEU A 31 -0.55 21.72 52.21
CA LEU A 31 -0.13 20.35 52.47
C LEU A 31 1.39 20.19 52.68
N PRO A 32 1.83 19.27 53.55
CA PRO A 32 3.24 19.11 53.92
C PRO A 32 4.15 19.02 52.68
N GLU A 33 5.31 19.67 52.74
CA GLU A 33 6.23 19.76 51.60
C GLU A 33 6.60 18.38 51.03
N PRO A 34 6.78 18.26 49.70
CA PRO A 34 7.15 17.01 49.06
C PRO A 34 8.51 16.53 49.59
N GLY A 35 8.50 15.49 50.44
CA GLY A 35 9.71 14.84 50.96
C GLY A 35 9.70 14.44 52.44
N THR A 36 8.70 14.83 53.24
CA THR A 36 8.55 14.36 54.63
C THR A 36 7.78 13.02 54.74
N PRO A 37 8.10 12.13 55.69
CA PRO A 37 7.44 10.82 55.82
C PRO A 37 5.99 10.97 56.33
N ALA A 38 5.04 10.95 55.37
CA ALA A 38 3.61 10.60 55.44
C ALA A 38 2.83 10.83 56.76
N ALA A 39 2.36 12.06 56.97
CA ALA A 39 0.91 12.25 57.03
C ALA A 39 0.43 12.31 55.58
N SER A 40 -0.62 11.59 55.20
CA SER A 40 -1.08 11.63 53.79
C SER A 40 -1.41 13.08 53.43
N ALA A 41 -1.13 13.54 52.20
CA ALA A 41 -1.49 14.89 51.75
C ALA A 41 -3.02 15.15 51.80
N CYS A 42 -3.80 14.14 52.15
CA CYS A 42 -5.24 14.18 52.34
C CYS A 42 -5.69 14.16 53.81
N GLU A 43 -4.76 14.07 54.75
CA GLU A 43 -5.07 14.04 56.18
C GLU A 43 -5.63 15.40 56.63
N GLY A 44 -6.86 15.40 57.14
CA GLY A 44 -7.57 16.61 57.56
C GLY A 44 -8.20 17.43 56.42
N VAL A 45 -8.10 17.00 55.16
CA VAL A 45 -8.72 17.69 54.02
C VAL A 45 -10.17 17.23 53.87
N ALA A 46 -11.11 18.17 53.93
CA ALA A 46 -12.54 17.88 53.75
C ALA A 46 -12.83 17.45 52.29
N PRO A 47 -13.61 16.37 52.05
CA PRO A 47 -13.94 15.93 50.71
C PRO A 47 -14.80 16.96 49.98
N ARG A 48 -14.52 17.16 48.68
CA ARG A 48 -15.29 18.04 47.78
C ARG A 48 -15.78 17.30 46.55
N THR A 49 -16.89 17.73 45.99
CA THR A 49 -17.33 17.25 44.67
C THR A 49 -16.68 18.06 43.56
N LEU A 50 -16.58 17.49 42.35
CA LEU A 50 -16.00 18.22 41.23
C LEU A 50 -16.90 19.37 40.78
N GLU A 51 -18.21 19.25 40.97
CA GLU A 51 -19.18 20.29 40.68
C GLU A 51 -18.95 21.53 41.57
N GLU A 52 -18.69 21.33 42.87
CA GLU A 52 -18.34 22.41 43.79
C GLU A 52 -17.04 23.09 43.39
N VAL A 53 -16.01 22.30 43.06
CA VAL A 53 -14.68 22.81 42.67
C VAL A 53 -14.74 23.54 41.33
N HIS A 54 -15.44 22.98 40.34
CA HIS A 54 -15.57 23.56 39.01
C HIS A 54 -16.36 24.88 39.05
N ALA A 55 -17.51 24.90 39.71
CA ALA A 55 -18.32 26.11 39.87
C ALA A 55 -17.58 27.21 40.64
N ALA A 56 -16.75 26.82 41.61
CA ALA A 56 -15.99 27.78 42.41
C ALA A 56 -14.78 28.37 41.67
N HIS A 57 -14.07 27.55 40.88
CA HIS A 57 -12.70 27.88 40.44
C HIS A 57 -12.45 27.77 38.93
N PHE A 58 -13.31 27.07 38.17
CA PHE A 58 -13.08 26.76 36.74
C PHE A 58 -14.21 27.18 35.79
N ALA A 59 -15.36 27.65 36.30
CA ALA A 59 -16.48 28.10 35.48
C ALA A 59 -16.19 29.42 34.73
N ALA A 60 -16.64 29.52 33.47
CA ALA A 60 -16.32 30.59 32.52
C ALA A 60 -16.76 32.01 32.94
N GLU A 61 -17.68 32.14 33.90
CA GLU A 61 -18.26 33.43 34.31
C GLU A 61 -17.56 34.07 35.52
N ARG A 62 -16.56 33.41 36.12
CA ARG A 62 -15.79 33.98 37.24
C ARG A 62 -14.53 34.69 36.73
N PRO A 63 -14.14 35.82 37.34
CA PRO A 63 -12.90 36.49 37.01
C PRO A 63 -11.74 35.69 37.61
N THR A 64 -11.31 34.62 36.94
CA THR A 64 -10.05 33.91 37.24
C THR A 64 -8.81 34.77 36.92
N GLY A 65 -8.99 36.06 36.60
CA GLY A 65 -7.94 36.98 36.18
C GLY A 65 -7.31 36.62 34.83
N CYS A 66 -7.86 35.63 34.13
CA CYS A 66 -7.38 35.21 32.82
C CYS A 66 -7.85 36.19 31.74
N THR A 67 -6.91 36.77 30.99
CA THR A 67 -7.22 37.46 29.72
C THR A 67 -7.63 36.47 28.65
N VAL A 68 -8.32 36.94 27.60
CA VAL A 68 -8.63 36.17 26.37
C VAL A 68 -7.37 35.43 25.89
N GLY A 69 -7.46 34.11 25.70
CA GLY A 69 -6.35 33.27 25.24
C GLY A 69 -5.67 32.39 26.30
N CYS A 70 -6.05 32.43 27.58
CA CYS A 70 -5.47 31.54 28.61
C CYS A 70 -5.75 30.04 28.39
N HIS A 71 -6.76 29.70 27.58
CA HIS A 71 -7.10 28.30 27.24
C HIS A 71 -7.13 28.01 25.73
N ASP A 72 -6.97 29.02 24.87
CA ASP A 72 -7.29 28.88 23.43
C ASP A 72 -6.06 28.76 22.51
N THR A 73 -4.85 29.11 22.97
CA THR A 73 -3.68 29.24 22.08
C THR A 73 -2.42 28.47 22.51
N GLY A 74 -2.47 27.65 23.56
CA GLY A 74 -1.40 26.73 23.93
C GLY A 74 -1.75 25.30 23.55
N ALA A 75 -0.82 24.58 22.92
CA ALA A 75 -0.98 23.17 22.51
C ALA A 75 -1.63 22.32 23.62
N GLY A 76 -2.93 22.05 23.48
CA GLY A 76 -3.71 21.29 24.46
C GLY A 76 -5.15 21.76 24.66
N GLY A 77 -5.48 23.03 24.38
CA GLY A 77 -6.85 23.54 24.19
C GLY A 77 -7.95 22.90 25.06
N LEU A 78 -7.77 22.89 26.39
CA LEU A 78 -8.80 22.38 27.29
C LEU A 78 -9.71 23.55 27.70
N THR A 79 -10.83 23.70 27.01
CA THR A 79 -11.96 24.45 27.58
C THR A 79 -12.61 23.57 28.62
N PHE A 80 -12.80 24.05 29.85
CA PHE A 80 -13.49 23.27 30.88
C PHE A 80 -14.88 23.88 31.10
N ARG A 81 -15.78 23.71 30.13
CA ARG A 81 -17.11 24.32 30.15
C ARG A 81 -18.04 23.66 31.16
N SER A 82 -17.69 22.47 31.64
CA SER A 82 -18.39 21.75 32.71
C SER A 82 -17.44 20.94 33.60
N ALA A 83 -17.93 20.58 34.80
CA ALA A 83 -17.23 19.65 35.69
C ALA A 83 -16.94 18.29 35.02
N HIS A 84 -17.84 17.82 34.14
CA HIS A 84 -17.66 16.54 33.43
C HIS A 84 -16.56 16.62 32.37
N GLU A 85 -16.48 17.72 31.62
CA GLU A 85 -15.41 17.96 30.64
C GLU A 85 -14.05 18.08 31.34
N LEU A 86 -14.00 18.80 32.47
CA LEU A 86 -12.82 18.88 33.33
C LEU A 86 -12.38 17.48 33.79
N TRP A 87 -13.32 16.66 34.25
CA TRP A 87 -13.03 15.28 34.69
C TRP A 87 -12.42 14.45 33.56
N GLN A 88 -13.09 14.36 32.40
CA GLN A 88 -12.66 13.53 31.26
C GLN A 88 -11.30 13.93 30.69
N ALA A 89 -11.00 15.23 30.74
CA ALA A 89 -9.77 15.79 30.20
C ALA A 89 -8.58 15.71 31.16
N THR A 90 -8.79 15.48 32.46
CA THR A 90 -7.72 15.59 33.48
C THR A 90 -7.53 14.34 34.33
N VAL A 91 -8.59 13.62 34.71
CA VAL A 91 -8.46 12.48 35.61
C VAL A 91 -7.81 11.29 34.90
N GLN A 92 -6.75 10.74 35.50
CA GLN A 92 -5.95 9.63 34.96
C GLN A 92 -5.33 9.88 33.56
N ARG A 93 -5.29 11.13 33.10
CA ARG A 93 -4.65 11.51 31.82
C ARG A 93 -3.15 11.76 32.05
N PRO A 94 -2.25 11.28 31.18
CA PRO A 94 -0.82 11.61 31.27
C PRO A 94 -0.56 13.11 31.09
N SER A 95 0.37 13.67 31.87
CA SER A 95 0.78 15.08 31.71
C SER A 95 1.72 15.28 30.51
N LEU A 96 1.38 16.20 29.61
CA LEU A 96 2.28 16.62 28.54
C LEU A 96 3.48 17.41 29.12
N GLY A 97 4.69 16.93 28.86
CA GLY A 97 5.95 17.53 29.31
C GLY A 97 6.52 16.96 30.61
N ASP A 98 5.81 16.04 31.28
CA ASP A 98 6.36 15.20 32.36
C ASP A 98 5.57 13.89 32.41
N SER A 99 6.12 12.85 31.77
CA SER A 99 5.45 11.55 31.65
C SER A 99 5.41 10.76 32.97
N SER A 100 6.04 11.25 34.03
CA SER A 100 6.02 10.62 35.36
C SER A 100 4.79 11.01 36.19
N LEU A 101 4.00 11.99 35.74
CA LEU A 101 2.82 12.51 36.43
C LEU A 101 1.54 12.35 35.61
N LEU A 102 0.42 12.18 36.33
CA LEU A 102 -0.92 12.33 35.78
C LEU A 102 -1.38 13.79 35.91
N LEU A 103 -2.27 14.24 35.04
CA LEU A 103 -2.92 15.55 35.15
C LEU A 103 -3.67 15.65 36.48
N VAL A 104 -4.48 14.63 36.81
CA VAL A 104 -5.01 14.37 38.15
C VAL A 104 -4.83 12.89 38.50
N ASP A 105 -4.14 12.62 39.62
CA ASP A 105 -3.92 11.30 40.22
C ASP A 105 -4.89 11.15 41.43
N PRO A 106 -5.94 10.32 41.32
CA PRO A 106 -6.94 10.15 42.37
C PRO A 106 -6.33 9.83 43.74
N GLY A 107 -6.70 10.61 44.77
CA GLY A 107 -6.21 10.45 46.14
C GLY A 107 -4.83 11.06 46.40
N HIS A 108 -4.17 11.62 45.37
CA HIS A 108 -2.77 12.05 45.43
C HIS A 108 -2.58 13.47 44.84
N PRO A 109 -2.98 14.54 45.56
CA PRO A 109 -2.75 15.92 45.09
C PRO A 109 -1.26 16.22 44.85
N GLU A 110 -0.37 15.63 45.63
CA GLU A 110 1.09 15.76 45.52
C GLU A 110 1.67 15.12 44.24
N ARG A 111 0.90 14.25 43.57
CA ARG A 111 1.25 13.61 42.29
C ARG A 111 0.39 14.08 41.12
N SER A 112 -0.51 15.05 41.37
CA SER A 112 -1.42 15.60 40.38
C SER A 112 -0.84 16.85 39.76
N ARG A 113 -0.45 16.79 38.48
CA ARG A 113 0.18 17.92 37.76
C ARG A 113 -0.68 19.18 37.79
N LEU A 114 -2.00 19.04 37.70
CA LEU A 114 -2.94 20.16 37.79
C LEU A 114 -2.76 20.88 39.13
N TYR A 115 -2.84 20.16 40.25
CA TYR A 115 -2.70 20.71 41.59
C TYR A 115 -1.34 21.38 41.81
N LEU A 116 -0.26 20.71 41.40
CA LEU A 116 1.10 21.25 41.49
C LEU A 116 1.28 22.57 40.73
N LYS A 117 0.53 22.78 39.64
CA LYS A 117 0.55 24.04 38.88
C LYS A 117 -0.27 25.16 39.50
N LEU A 118 -1.14 24.89 40.47
CA LEU A 118 -1.93 25.91 41.18
C LEU A 118 -1.19 26.48 42.40
N LEU A 119 -0.13 25.82 42.85
CA LEU A 119 0.65 26.24 44.02
C LEU A 119 1.35 27.60 43.79
N PRO A 120 1.48 28.46 44.81
CA PRO A 120 2.01 29.83 44.66
C PRO A 120 3.40 29.90 44.02
N ASP A 121 4.28 28.94 44.33
CA ASP A 121 5.68 28.89 43.89
C ASP A 121 5.94 27.97 42.68
N ALA A 122 4.87 27.51 42.01
CA ALA A 122 4.98 26.61 40.87
C ALA A 122 5.66 27.26 39.65
N GLN A 123 6.61 26.55 39.03
CA GLN A 123 7.16 26.97 37.73
C GLN A 123 6.09 26.81 36.63
N GLY A 124 5.75 27.90 35.94
CA GLY A 124 4.65 27.91 34.98
C GLY A 124 3.28 27.77 35.64
N ARG A 125 3.10 28.47 36.78
CA ARG A 125 1.87 28.52 37.58
C ARG A 125 0.64 28.89 36.76
N MET A 126 -0.48 28.24 37.07
CA MET A 126 -1.81 28.55 36.56
C MET A 126 -2.65 29.28 37.64
N PRO A 127 -3.42 30.32 37.27
CA PRO A 127 -3.45 30.95 35.95
C PRO A 127 -2.18 31.78 35.67
N GLN A 128 -1.67 31.71 34.44
CA GLN A 128 -0.44 32.42 34.04
C GLN A 128 -0.71 33.93 33.99
N GLY A 129 0.02 34.70 34.80
CA GLY A 129 -0.15 36.17 34.87
C GLY A 129 -1.37 36.65 35.67
N GLY A 130 -2.16 35.73 36.25
CA GLY A 130 -3.29 36.04 37.13
C GLY A 130 -2.94 35.94 38.63
N PRO A 131 -3.87 36.34 39.52
CA PRO A 131 -3.71 36.16 40.97
C PRO A 131 -3.61 34.67 41.33
N SER A 132 -2.83 34.35 42.36
CA SER A 132 -2.78 32.98 42.91
C SER A 132 -4.11 32.64 43.58
N LEU A 133 -4.51 31.37 43.50
CA LEU A 133 -5.58 30.82 44.33
C LEU A 133 -5.21 30.97 45.81
N ASP A 134 -6.19 31.33 46.64
CA ASP A 134 -5.99 31.38 48.08
C ASP A 134 -5.96 29.98 48.71
N ALA A 135 -5.65 29.92 50.00
CA ALA A 135 -5.55 28.66 50.73
C ALA A 135 -6.88 27.88 50.79
N ALA A 136 -8.02 28.56 50.75
CA ALA A 136 -9.33 27.90 50.73
C ALA A 136 -9.58 27.24 49.38
N ALA A 137 -9.29 27.96 48.29
CA ALA A 137 -9.45 27.46 46.93
C ALA A 137 -8.50 26.29 46.63
N LEU A 138 -7.24 26.36 47.09
CA LEU A 138 -6.31 25.23 47.01
C LEU A 138 -6.81 24.02 47.82
N ARG A 139 -7.40 24.24 49.01
CA ARG A 139 -7.99 23.15 49.80
C ARG A 139 -9.23 22.54 49.15
N ASP A 140 -10.03 23.31 48.43
CA ASP A 140 -11.17 22.77 47.71
C ASP A 140 -10.73 21.83 46.57
N VAL A 141 -9.74 22.24 45.77
CA VAL A 141 -9.18 21.39 44.70
C VAL A 141 -8.52 20.14 45.30
N ALA A 142 -7.75 20.29 46.39
CA ALA A 142 -7.17 19.15 47.10
C ALA A 142 -8.25 18.21 47.64
N GLY A 143 -9.33 18.73 48.20
CA GLY A 143 -10.43 17.96 48.77
C GLY A 143 -11.15 17.08 47.75
N TRP A 144 -11.27 17.53 46.51
CA TRP A 144 -11.80 16.69 45.43
C TRP A 144 -10.82 15.57 45.04
N ILE A 145 -9.53 15.90 44.88
CA ILE A 145 -8.51 14.89 44.55
C ILE A 145 -8.43 13.85 45.67
N CYS A 146 -8.40 14.30 46.92
CA CYS A 146 -8.36 13.47 48.12
C CYS A 146 -9.60 12.60 48.33
N ALA A 147 -10.77 13.02 47.83
CA ALA A 147 -11.97 12.19 47.78
C ALA A 147 -11.88 11.06 46.73
N GLY A 148 -10.75 10.90 46.05
CA GLY A 148 -10.56 9.92 44.98
C GLY A 148 -10.94 10.47 43.60
N ALA A 149 -10.98 11.79 43.44
CA ALA A 149 -11.39 12.48 42.21
C ALA A 149 -12.65 11.86 41.57
N PRO A 150 -13.75 11.66 42.34
CA PRO A 150 -14.92 10.96 41.84
C PRO A 150 -15.51 11.70 40.64
N GLU A 151 -16.07 10.92 39.70
CA GLU A 151 -16.86 11.46 38.60
C GLU A 151 -18.00 12.33 39.17
N PRO A 152 -18.31 13.47 38.52
CA PRO A 152 -19.46 14.28 38.92
C PRO A 152 -20.75 13.45 38.81
N SER A 153 -21.61 13.55 39.81
CA SER A 153 -22.85 12.78 39.89
C SER A 153 -23.87 13.27 38.87
N THR A 154 -24.40 12.36 38.05
CA THR A 154 -25.45 12.68 37.07
C THR A 154 -26.79 12.86 37.77
N SER A 155 -27.05 14.02 38.37
CA SER A 155 -28.40 14.37 38.84
C SER A 155 -28.68 15.87 38.68
N ALA A 156 -29.25 16.16 37.50
CA ALA A 156 -30.23 17.21 37.20
C ALA A 156 -29.94 18.64 37.69
N THR A 157 -29.32 19.46 36.84
CA THR A 157 -29.90 20.73 36.30
C THR A 157 -28.97 21.50 35.36
N ASP A 158 -27.75 21.04 35.10
CA ASP A 158 -26.92 21.62 34.03
C ASP A 158 -26.96 20.74 32.77
N GLY A 159 -27.16 21.37 31.61
CA GLY A 159 -27.49 20.73 30.34
C GLY A 159 -26.34 19.88 29.79
N GLY A 160 -26.19 18.65 30.30
CA GLY A 160 -25.26 17.66 29.77
C GLY A 160 -25.39 17.56 28.25
N LEU A 161 -24.25 17.59 27.54
CA LEU A 161 -24.24 17.44 26.10
C LEU A 161 -25.06 16.19 25.75
N PRO A 162 -26.09 16.32 24.90
CA PRO A 162 -26.93 15.18 24.55
C PRO A 162 -26.04 14.06 24.03
N ALA A 163 -26.22 12.84 24.54
CA ALA A 163 -25.47 11.69 24.07
C ALA A 163 -25.62 11.60 22.55
N ASN A 164 -24.48 11.44 21.86
CA ASN A 164 -24.49 11.28 20.42
C ASN A 164 -25.30 10.02 20.07
N PRO A 165 -26.15 10.10 19.02
CA PRO A 165 -26.89 8.94 18.56
C PRO A 165 -25.94 7.83 18.11
N VAL A 166 -26.32 6.58 18.33
CA VAL A 166 -25.62 5.42 17.76
C VAL A 166 -25.78 5.47 16.24
N PRO A 167 -24.68 5.44 15.46
CA PRO A 167 -24.79 5.59 14.01
C PRO A 167 -25.36 4.34 13.35
N THR A 168 -26.21 4.54 12.35
CA THR A 168 -26.63 3.50 11.39
C THR A 168 -26.01 3.77 10.03
N LEU A 169 -25.63 2.71 9.33
CA LEU A 169 -25.10 2.78 7.98
C LEU A 169 -25.98 1.93 7.07
N ASP A 170 -26.72 2.59 6.18
CA ASP A 170 -27.78 1.96 5.39
C ASP A 170 -27.38 1.83 3.91
N THR A 171 -26.61 2.79 3.38
CA THR A 171 -26.23 2.80 1.96
C THR A 171 -24.81 3.31 1.72
N LEU A 172 -24.18 2.77 0.66
CA LEU A 172 -22.93 3.26 0.08
C LEU A 172 -23.17 3.55 -1.40
N THR A 173 -22.81 4.76 -1.86
CA THR A 173 -22.94 5.14 -3.27
C THR A 173 -21.63 5.78 -3.75
N PRO A 174 -20.91 5.18 -4.71
CA PRO A 174 -21.14 3.85 -5.29
C PRO A 174 -20.80 2.72 -4.30
N SER A 175 -21.55 1.61 -4.32
CA SER A 175 -21.21 0.41 -3.52
C SER A 175 -20.15 -0.48 -4.17
N ALA A 176 -19.85 -0.25 -5.46
CA ALA A 176 -18.81 -0.94 -6.18
C ALA A 176 -18.13 -0.04 -7.22
N VAL A 177 -16.83 -0.25 -7.42
CA VAL A 177 -16.03 0.41 -8.45
C VAL A 177 -15.13 -0.60 -9.15
N GLN A 178 -14.49 -0.20 -10.24
CA GLN A 178 -13.47 -1.01 -10.92
C GLN A 178 -12.10 -0.79 -10.28
N GLU A 179 -11.25 -1.81 -10.29
CA GLU A 179 -9.86 -1.65 -9.85
C GLU A 179 -9.11 -0.63 -10.72
N GLY A 180 -8.21 0.14 -10.11
CA GLY A 180 -7.40 1.15 -10.78
C GLY A 180 -8.14 2.47 -11.11
N VAL A 181 -9.38 2.65 -10.64
CA VAL A 181 -10.18 3.86 -10.90
C VAL A 181 -9.58 5.15 -10.31
N GLY A 182 -8.66 5.03 -9.34
CA GLY A 182 -8.07 6.16 -8.63
C GLY A 182 -8.83 6.49 -7.35
N GLU A 183 -8.72 7.73 -6.87
CA GLU A 183 -9.49 8.16 -5.69
C GLU A 183 -10.99 8.15 -5.98
N VAL A 184 -11.79 7.69 -5.03
CA VAL A 184 -13.25 7.61 -5.12
C VAL A 184 -13.89 8.40 -3.98
N LEU A 185 -14.88 9.22 -4.30
CA LEU A 185 -15.73 9.86 -3.30
C LEU A 185 -16.96 8.99 -3.05
N LEU A 186 -17.11 8.51 -1.82
CA LEU A 186 -18.18 7.65 -1.37
C LEU A 186 -19.24 8.48 -0.63
N SER A 187 -20.46 8.48 -1.15
CA SER A 187 -21.63 8.98 -0.42
C SER A 187 -22.12 7.88 0.53
N VAL A 188 -21.99 8.13 1.83
CA VAL A 188 -22.35 7.23 2.93
C VAL A 188 -23.66 7.70 3.52
N GLY A 189 -24.73 6.93 3.32
CA GLY A 189 -26.09 7.26 3.80
C GLY A 189 -26.51 6.42 5.00
N GLY A 190 -27.15 7.05 5.97
CA GLY A 190 -27.58 6.38 7.20
C GLY A 190 -28.28 7.33 8.17
N GLY A 191 -27.97 7.21 9.45
CA GLY A 191 -28.54 8.03 10.51
C GLY A 191 -27.66 8.11 11.75
N GLY A 192 -27.91 9.11 12.60
CA GLY A 192 -27.14 9.30 13.83
C GLY A 192 -25.71 9.81 13.59
N PHE A 193 -25.49 10.50 12.48
CA PHE A 193 -24.22 11.16 12.21
C PHE A 193 -24.16 12.53 12.88
N VAL A 194 -22.99 12.88 13.37
CA VAL A 194 -22.64 14.19 13.92
C VAL A 194 -21.42 14.73 13.19
N ALA A 195 -21.04 15.99 13.44
CA ALA A 195 -19.94 16.64 12.72
C ALA A 195 -18.60 15.88 12.86
N GLU A 196 -18.40 15.21 13.99
CA GLU A 196 -17.21 14.43 14.33
C GLU A 196 -17.32 12.95 13.93
N SER A 197 -18.41 12.52 13.29
CA SER A 197 -18.52 11.15 12.77
C SER A 197 -17.45 10.88 11.71
N GLN A 198 -16.78 9.73 11.81
CA GLN A 198 -15.69 9.33 10.93
C GLN A 198 -16.04 8.04 10.20
N VAL A 199 -15.84 8.03 8.88
CA VAL A 199 -15.93 6.81 8.09
C VAL A 199 -14.60 6.06 8.20
N GLU A 200 -14.69 4.75 8.38
CA GLU A 200 -13.55 3.84 8.39
C GLU A 200 -13.69 2.80 7.28
N VAL A 201 -12.59 2.53 6.56
CA VAL A 201 -12.47 1.49 5.55
C VAL A 201 -11.46 0.47 6.04
N ASP A 202 -11.87 -0.80 6.19
CA ASP A 202 -11.10 -1.88 6.82
C ASP A 202 -10.54 -1.53 8.20
N GLY A 203 -11.29 -0.69 8.93
CA GLY A 203 -10.91 -0.20 10.26
C GLY A 203 -9.89 0.93 10.27
N LEU A 204 -9.52 1.48 9.12
CA LEU A 204 -8.70 2.68 9.01
C LEU A 204 -9.58 3.91 8.73
N PRO A 205 -9.41 5.02 9.47
CA PRO A 205 -10.18 6.23 9.22
C PRO A 205 -9.81 6.86 7.88
N VAL A 206 -10.83 7.32 7.15
CA VAL A 206 -10.66 8.07 5.90
C VAL A 206 -11.12 9.51 6.05
N VAL A 207 -10.65 10.39 5.16
CA VAL A 207 -11.08 11.79 5.15
C VAL A 207 -12.59 11.82 4.93
N THR A 208 -13.30 12.33 5.94
CA THR A 208 -14.77 12.32 6.03
C THR A 208 -15.26 13.76 6.11
N THR A 209 -16.23 14.12 5.28
CA THR A 209 -16.95 15.39 5.34
C THR A 209 -18.37 15.11 5.79
N HIS A 210 -18.82 15.81 6.83
CA HIS A 210 -20.19 15.67 7.33
C HIS A 210 -21.15 16.54 6.52
N ASP A 211 -22.15 15.91 5.92
CA ASP A 211 -23.21 16.54 5.10
C ASP A 211 -24.59 16.33 5.76
N GLY A 212 -24.61 16.45 7.08
CA GLY A 212 -25.82 16.33 7.89
C GLY A 212 -26.02 14.96 8.55
N PRO A 213 -27.07 14.82 9.37
CA PRO A 213 -27.23 13.70 10.30
C PRO A 213 -27.50 12.35 9.63
N GLN A 214 -27.66 12.32 8.32
CA GLN A 214 -27.98 11.14 7.52
C GLN A 214 -27.01 10.91 6.34
N ARG A 215 -26.00 11.77 6.15
CA ARG A 215 -25.09 11.70 5.02
C ARG A 215 -23.68 12.15 5.38
N LEU A 216 -22.70 11.33 4.99
CA LEU A 216 -21.27 11.66 5.02
C LEU A 216 -20.69 11.48 3.61
N GLU A 217 -19.67 12.26 3.28
CA GLU A 217 -18.81 12.01 2.13
C GLU A 217 -17.45 11.49 2.60
N ALA A 218 -17.02 10.34 2.10
CA ALA A 218 -15.75 9.71 2.45
C ALA A 218 -14.83 9.60 1.24
N ARG A 219 -13.58 10.04 1.36
CA ARG A 219 -12.57 9.91 0.30
C ARG A 219 -11.81 8.59 0.44
N VAL A 220 -12.06 7.67 -0.48
CA VAL A 220 -11.38 6.39 -0.58
C VAL A 220 -10.15 6.55 -1.48
N ALA A 221 -8.96 6.37 -0.90
CA ALA A 221 -7.70 6.56 -1.62
C ALA A 221 -7.48 5.54 -2.75
N ALA A 222 -6.73 5.95 -3.78
CA ALA A 222 -6.41 5.10 -4.93
C ALA A 222 -5.75 3.76 -4.55
N SER A 223 -5.03 3.70 -3.42
CA SER A 223 -4.41 2.48 -2.90
C SER A 223 -5.43 1.41 -2.50
N VAL A 224 -6.61 1.80 -2.00
CA VAL A 224 -7.72 0.88 -1.68
C VAL A 224 -8.29 0.30 -2.97
N THR A 225 -8.50 1.15 -3.98
CA THR A 225 -9.05 0.73 -5.27
C THR A 225 -8.02 0.10 -6.21
N ALA A 226 -6.76 -0.04 -5.81
CA ALA A 226 -5.68 -0.44 -6.71
C ALA A 226 -5.77 -1.90 -7.19
N ARG A 227 -6.49 -2.74 -6.44
CA ARG A 227 -6.68 -4.17 -6.74
C ARG A 227 -8.10 -4.59 -6.43
N ALA A 228 -8.62 -5.54 -7.21
CA ALA A 228 -9.89 -6.17 -6.92
C ALA A 228 -9.93 -6.77 -5.50
N GLY A 229 -11.07 -6.61 -4.83
CA GLY A 229 -11.26 -7.01 -3.44
C GLY A 229 -12.56 -6.46 -2.85
N THR A 230 -12.83 -6.82 -1.61
CA THR A 230 -13.94 -6.27 -0.83
C THR A 230 -13.38 -5.55 0.39
N HIS A 231 -13.98 -4.41 0.73
CA HIS A 231 -13.59 -3.58 1.85
C HIS A 231 -14.79 -3.37 2.77
N GLN A 232 -14.58 -3.44 4.07
CA GLN A 232 -15.61 -3.19 5.07
C GLN A 232 -15.65 -1.70 5.40
N VAL A 233 -16.80 -1.07 5.17
CA VAL A 233 -17.01 0.34 5.49
C VAL A 233 -17.94 0.45 6.68
N ARG A 234 -17.55 1.23 7.69
CA ARG A 234 -18.41 1.57 8.84
C ARG A 234 -18.28 3.04 9.20
N VAL A 235 -19.22 3.54 10.00
CA VAL A 235 -19.17 4.89 10.58
C VAL A 235 -18.94 4.79 12.08
N VAL A 236 -18.05 5.61 12.63
CA VAL A 236 -17.83 5.76 14.06
C VAL A 236 -18.24 7.16 14.49
N THR A 237 -19.16 7.24 15.45
CA THR A 237 -19.56 8.49 16.10
C THR A 237 -18.94 8.52 17.50
N PRO A 238 -18.27 9.62 17.91
CA PRO A 238 -17.55 9.66 19.18
C PRO A 238 -18.48 9.71 20.41
N ALA A 239 -17.89 9.48 21.58
CA ALA A 239 -18.54 9.68 22.88
C ALA A 239 -18.80 11.19 23.15
N PRO A 240 -19.72 11.56 24.07
CA PRO A 240 -20.58 10.70 24.89
C PRO A 240 -21.66 9.99 24.05
N GLY A 241 -21.99 8.73 24.36
CA GLY A 241 -22.88 7.92 23.52
C GLY A 241 -22.16 7.35 22.30
N GLY A 242 -22.73 7.55 21.11
CA GLY A 242 -22.13 7.17 19.84
C GLY A 242 -21.84 5.67 19.71
N GLY A 243 -20.73 5.35 19.07
CA GLY A 243 -20.29 3.98 18.78
C GLY A 243 -20.02 3.75 17.30
N ALA A 244 -19.80 2.48 16.93
CA ALA A 244 -19.63 2.07 15.55
C ALA A 244 -20.94 1.54 14.95
N SER A 245 -21.20 1.85 13.68
CA SER A 245 -22.30 1.25 12.93
C SER A 245 -21.99 -0.22 12.57
N ALA A 246 -23.00 -0.94 12.07
CA ALA A 246 -22.74 -2.13 11.27
C ALA A 246 -21.95 -1.78 10.00
N SER A 247 -21.19 -2.75 9.47
CA SER A 247 -20.41 -2.56 8.25
C SER A 247 -21.23 -2.86 6.99
N LEU A 248 -21.02 -2.06 5.94
CA LEU A 248 -21.43 -2.38 4.57
C LEU A 248 -20.20 -2.72 3.72
N VAL A 249 -20.41 -3.54 2.70
CA VAL A 249 -19.34 -3.97 1.80
C VAL A 249 -19.21 -3.00 0.63
N PHE A 250 -18.02 -2.43 0.47
CA PHE A 250 -17.59 -1.73 -0.74
C PHE A 250 -16.76 -2.70 -1.61
N THR A 251 -17.16 -2.89 -2.87
CA THR A 251 -16.52 -3.88 -3.75
C THR A 251 -15.66 -3.21 -4.82
N VAL A 252 -14.38 -3.55 -4.86
CA VAL A 252 -13.51 -3.26 -6.00
C VAL A 252 -13.56 -4.48 -6.92
N THR A 253 -14.26 -4.33 -8.04
CA THR A 253 -14.41 -5.38 -9.04
C THR A 253 -13.18 -5.43 -9.93
N ALA A 254 -12.70 -6.65 -10.23
CA ALA A 254 -11.65 -6.85 -11.21
C ALA A 254 -12.08 -6.24 -12.54
N SER A 255 -11.17 -5.53 -13.18
CA SER A 255 -11.43 -5.09 -14.54
C SER A 255 -11.49 -6.34 -15.40
N GLY A 256 -12.55 -6.49 -16.19
CA GLY A 256 -12.66 -7.56 -17.18
C GLY A 256 -11.62 -7.32 -18.27
N VAL A 257 -10.35 -7.57 -17.95
CA VAL A 257 -9.22 -7.29 -18.83
C VAL A 257 -9.31 -8.25 -20.01
N VAL A 258 -9.72 -7.71 -21.15
CA VAL A 258 -9.59 -8.40 -22.42
C VAL A 258 -8.16 -8.18 -22.91
N LEU A 259 -7.32 -9.20 -22.73
CA LEU A 259 -5.93 -9.19 -23.20
C LEU A 259 -5.90 -9.14 -24.74
N PRO A 260 -4.94 -8.40 -25.33
CA PRO A 260 -4.64 -8.56 -26.74
C PRO A 260 -4.13 -9.98 -26.98
N THR A 261 -4.52 -10.59 -28.10
CA THR A 261 -4.00 -11.89 -28.50
C THR A 261 -3.30 -11.76 -29.84
N VAL A 262 -2.14 -12.39 -29.99
CA VAL A 262 -1.40 -12.44 -31.25
C VAL A 262 -1.59 -13.84 -31.84
N SER A 263 -2.12 -13.91 -33.05
CA SER A 263 -2.38 -15.17 -33.77
C SER A 263 -1.29 -15.47 -34.79
N SER A 264 -0.71 -14.45 -35.44
CA SER A 264 0.40 -14.64 -36.38
C SER A 264 1.21 -13.37 -36.61
N LEU A 265 2.42 -13.56 -37.12
CA LEU A 265 3.39 -12.53 -37.49
C LEU A 265 3.75 -12.68 -38.97
N SER A 266 3.82 -11.57 -39.72
CA SER A 266 4.25 -11.57 -41.12
C SER A 266 5.15 -10.35 -41.43
N PRO A 267 6.43 -10.54 -41.82
CA PRO A 267 7.13 -11.82 -41.81
C PRO A 267 7.18 -12.40 -40.40
N CYS A 268 7.32 -13.72 -40.28
CA CYS A 268 7.38 -14.41 -38.99
C CYS A 268 8.83 -14.63 -38.50
N GLY A 269 9.80 -14.30 -39.34
CA GLY A 269 11.22 -14.34 -39.04
C GLY A 269 12.04 -13.66 -40.13
N THR A 270 13.32 -13.39 -39.85
CA THR A 270 14.24 -12.73 -40.78
C THR A 270 15.69 -13.12 -40.50
N VAL A 271 16.61 -12.62 -41.31
CA VAL A 271 18.06 -12.78 -41.10
C VAL A 271 18.60 -11.61 -40.28
N ALA A 272 19.47 -11.88 -39.32
CA ALA A 272 20.17 -10.85 -38.56
C ALA A 272 20.90 -9.87 -39.50
N GLY A 273 20.71 -8.56 -39.29
CA GLY A 273 21.33 -7.53 -40.12
C GLY A 273 20.68 -7.31 -41.50
N SER A 274 19.54 -7.95 -41.81
CA SER A 274 18.80 -7.78 -43.07
C SER A 274 18.24 -6.37 -43.33
N GLY A 275 18.34 -5.46 -42.35
CA GLY A 275 17.82 -4.11 -42.44
C GLY A 275 16.49 -3.94 -41.71
N ALA A 276 15.88 -2.76 -41.88
CA ALA A 276 14.56 -2.48 -41.33
C ALA A 276 13.48 -3.13 -42.20
N PHE A 277 12.38 -3.57 -41.60
CA PHE A 277 11.24 -4.16 -42.31
C PHE A 277 9.92 -3.78 -41.65
N THR A 278 8.80 -3.99 -42.34
CA THR A 278 7.47 -3.83 -41.75
C THR A 278 6.97 -5.17 -41.25
N LEU A 279 6.66 -5.24 -39.96
CA LEU A 279 6.02 -6.37 -39.30
C LEU A 279 4.51 -6.15 -39.23
N THR A 280 3.75 -7.06 -39.83
CA THR A 280 2.30 -7.18 -39.64
C THR A 280 2.03 -8.18 -38.53
N VAL A 281 1.25 -7.77 -37.54
CA VAL A 281 0.82 -8.59 -36.40
C VAL A 281 -0.68 -8.79 -36.51
N GLN A 282 -1.12 -10.04 -36.66
CA GLN A 282 -2.53 -10.40 -36.68
C GLN A 282 -2.96 -10.96 -35.32
N GLY A 283 -4.21 -10.76 -34.95
CA GLY A 283 -4.70 -11.11 -33.63
C GLY A 283 -6.13 -10.71 -33.34
N MET A 284 -6.42 -10.45 -32.07
CA MET A 284 -7.71 -9.93 -31.61
C MET A 284 -7.51 -8.95 -30.45
N ASN A 285 -8.53 -8.11 -30.25
CA ASN A 285 -8.66 -7.15 -29.16
C ASN A 285 -7.61 -6.03 -29.15
N PHE A 286 -6.96 -5.76 -30.29
CA PHE A 286 -6.05 -4.62 -30.39
C PHE A 286 -6.83 -3.30 -30.25
N LYS A 287 -6.19 -2.32 -29.62
CA LYS A 287 -6.74 -0.98 -29.42
C LYS A 287 -5.91 0.07 -30.15
N GLU A 288 -6.55 1.17 -30.52
CA GLU A 288 -5.83 2.35 -31.00
C GLU A 288 -4.82 2.82 -29.94
N GLY A 289 -3.62 3.22 -30.36
CA GLY A 289 -2.52 3.57 -29.45
C GLY A 289 -1.75 2.39 -28.87
N ALA A 290 -2.08 1.14 -29.24
CA ALA A 290 -1.27 -0.02 -28.89
C ALA A 290 0.15 0.08 -29.49
N SER A 291 1.11 -0.51 -28.80
CA SER A 291 2.51 -0.62 -29.24
C SER A 291 2.94 -2.08 -29.31
N LEU A 292 4.01 -2.36 -30.06
CA LEU A 292 4.66 -3.67 -30.00
C LEU A 292 5.82 -3.59 -29.01
N SER A 293 6.10 -4.69 -28.31
CA SER A 293 7.40 -4.91 -27.68
C SER A 293 8.13 -5.98 -28.47
N PHE A 294 9.24 -5.61 -29.12
CA PHE A 294 10.10 -6.50 -29.88
C PHE A 294 11.35 -6.79 -29.05
N ASN A 295 11.48 -8.02 -28.58
CA ASN A 295 12.54 -8.49 -27.68
C ASN A 295 12.73 -7.57 -26.46
N GLY A 296 11.63 -7.11 -25.87
CA GLY A 296 11.62 -6.19 -24.72
C GLY A 296 11.72 -4.71 -25.08
N THR A 297 12.03 -4.35 -26.33
CA THR A 297 12.08 -2.94 -26.76
C THR A 297 10.75 -2.50 -27.34
N THR A 298 10.19 -1.40 -26.83
CA THR A 298 8.93 -0.84 -27.36
C THR A 298 9.14 -0.24 -28.75
N VAL A 299 8.27 -0.61 -29.68
CA VAL A 299 8.21 -0.12 -31.05
C VAL A 299 6.82 0.43 -31.30
N ALA A 300 6.75 1.65 -31.85
CA ALA A 300 5.48 2.26 -32.22
C ALA A 300 4.77 1.41 -33.29
N ALA A 301 3.48 1.18 -33.10
CA ALA A 301 2.64 0.44 -34.03
C ALA A 301 1.57 1.36 -34.62
N THR A 302 1.24 1.12 -35.89
CA THR A 302 0.08 1.67 -36.57
C THR A 302 -1.09 0.72 -36.36
N PHE A 303 -2.14 1.21 -35.72
CA PHE A 303 -3.41 0.50 -35.57
C PHE A 303 -4.17 0.49 -36.90
N ILE A 304 -4.46 -0.71 -37.41
CA ILE A 304 -5.23 -0.90 -38.65
C ILE A 304 -6.65 -1.34 -38.30
N SER A 305 -6.79 -2.33 -37.40
CA SER A 305 -8.07 -2.80 -36.89
C SER A 305 -7.87 -3.53 -35.55
N PRO A 306 -8.94 -3.90 -34.84
CA PRO A 306 -8.84 -4.75 -33.64
C PRO A 306 -8.16 -6.11 -33.89
N GLY A 307 -8.00 -6.52 -35.15
CA GLY A 307 -7.29 -7.73 -35.54
C GLY A 307 -5.91 -7.52 -36.17
N GLU A 308 -5.49 -6.28 -36.49
CA GLU A 308 -4.24 -6.03 -37.21
C GLU A 308 -3.48 -4.80 -36.70
N LEU A 309 -2.18 -4.98 -36.44
CA LEU A 309 -1.20 -3.93 -36.18
C LEU A 309 -0.06 -4.02 -37.20
N ARG A 310 0.52 -2.87 -37.56
CA ARG A 310 1.76 -2.81 -38.36
C ARG A 310 2.82 -1.98 -37.67
N ALA A 311 4.06 -2.44 -37.66
CA ALA A 311 5.18 -1.68 -37.09
C ALA A 311 6.40 -1.77 -37.99
N SER A 312 7.15 -0.67 -38.11
CA SER A 312 8.48 -0.71 -38.72
C SER A 312 9.49 -1.17 -37.68
N ILE A 313 10.09 -2.33 -37.87
CA ILE A 313 11.14 -2.88 -37.01
C ILE A 313 12.48 -2.31 -37.49
N PRO A 314 13.19 -1.50 -36.69
CA PRO A 314 14.45 -0.91 -37.10
C PRO A 314 15.57 -1.96 -37.21
N ALA A 315 16.50 -1.74 -38.13
CA ALA A 315 17.64 -2.63 -38.38
C ALA A 315 18.47 -2.95 -37.12
N ALA A 316 18.59 -1.97 -36.20
CA ALA A 316 19.32 -2.15 -34.94
C ALA A 316 18.69 -3.22 -34.04
N LEU A 317 17.35 -3.27 -33.95
CA LEU A 317 16.66 -4.29 -33.16
C LEU A 317 16.86 -5.67 -33.77
N VAL A 318 16.83 -5.78 -35.10
CA VAL A 318 17.09 -7.03 -35.83
C VAL A 318 18.52 -7.52 -35.61
N ALA A 319 19.51 -6.63 -35.64
CA ALA A 319 20.92 -6.98 -35.43
C ALA A 319 21.20 -7.43 -33.99
N SER A 320 20.48 -6.90 -33.00
CA SER A 320 20.63 -7.26 -31.58
C SER A 320 19.81 -8.48 -31.14
N ALA A 321 18.95 -9.01 -32.03
CA ALA A 321 18.05 -10.10 -31.70
C ALA A 321 18.79 -11.45 -31.59
N PRO A 322 18.27 -12.41 -30.80
CA PRO A 322 18.99 -13.66 -30.52
C PRO A 322 19.04 -14.59 -31.74
N VAL A 323 20.16 -14.58 -32.45
CA VAL A 323 20.43 -15.41 -33.63
C VAL A 323 20.39 -16.90 -33.28
N GLY A 324 19.74 -17.70 -34.13
CA GLY A 324 19.58 -19.15 -33.89
C GLY A 324 18.63 -19.47 -32.75
N ASN A 325 17.85 -18.47 -32.30
CA ASN A 325 16.71 -18.60 -31.40
C ASN A 325 15.57 -17.68 -31.91
N ALA A 326 14.52 -17.51 -31.11
CA ALA A 326 13.42 -16.60 -31.40
C ALA A 326 13.53 -15.31 -30.55
N ALA A 327 13.30 -14.17 -31.19
CA ALA A 327 12.89 -12.95 -30.50
C ALA A 327 11.43 -13.09 -30.03
N THR A 328 11.08 -12.39 -28.95
CA THR A 328 9.70 -12.32 -28.48
C THR A 328 9.01 -11.08 -29.04
N VAL A 329 7.74 -11.21 -29.39
CA VAL A 329 6.88 -10.10 -29.81
C VAL A 329 5.63 -10.12 -28.95
N THR A 330 5.35 -9.03 -28.25
CA THR A 330 4.08 -8.83 -27.54
C THR A 330 3.39 -7.56 -28.03
N VAL A 331 2.07 -7.52 -27.90
CA VAL A 331 1.27 -6.31 -28.08
C VAL A 331 0.98 -5.73 -26.70
N VAL A 332 1.18 -4.42 -26.55
CA VAL A 332 0.95 -3.67 -25.31
C VAL A 332 -0.11 -2.61 -25.58
N HIS A 333 -1.23 -2.67 -24.87
CA HIS A 333 -2.28 -1.64 -24.95
C HIS A 333 -1.81 -0.28 -24.39
N PRO A 334 -2.46 0.83 -24.80
CA PRO A 334 -2.18 2.14 -24.22
C PRO A 334 -2.55 2.20 -22.73
N ALA A 335 -2.11 3.26 -22.05
CA ALA A 335 -2.61 3.58 -20.72
C ALA A 335 -4.03 4.19 -20.80
N PRO A 336 -4.88 4.02 -19.76
CA PRO A 336 -4.71 3.18 -18.58
C PRO A 336 -4.92 1.67 -18.89
N GLY A 337 -4.31 0.78 -18.10
CA GLY A 337 -4.42 -0.67 -18.27
C GLY A 337 -3.12 -1.35 -18.72
N ARG A 338 -2.46 -0.86 -19.78
CA ARG A 338 -1.17 -1.37 -20.30
C ARG A 338 -1.13 -2.90 -20.44
N GLU A 339 -2.23 -3.50 -20.86
CA GLU A 339 -2.35 -4.95 -20.87
C GLU A 339 -1.48 -5.56 -21.99
N VAL A 340 -0.84 -6.68 -21.69
CA VAL A 340 0.19 -7.28 -22.56
C VAL A 340 -0.27 -8.64 -23.05
N SER A 341 -0.11 -8.90 -24.35
CA SER A 341 -0.42 -10.21 -24.92
C SER A 341 0.53 -11.29 -24.41
N ALA A 342 0.14 -12.56 -24.56
CA ALA A 342 1.12 -13.64 -24.54
C ALA A 342 2.21 -13.39 -25.61
N PRO A 343 3.47 -13.80 -25.36
CA PRO A 343 4.55 -13.60 -26.31
C PRO A 343 4.37 -14.50 -27.54
N ALA A 344 4.37 -13.88 -28.73
CA ALA A 344 4.59 -14.57 -29.99
C ALA A 344 6.09 -14.66 -30.29
N THR A 345 6.48 -15.68 -31.04
CA THR A 345 7.88 -15.89 -31.41
C THR A 345 8.16 -15.39 -32.82
N PHE A 346 9.26 -14.68 -32.98
CA PHE A 346 9.77 -14.21 -34.26
C PHE A 346 11.16 -14.78 -34.49
N GLY A 347 11.35 -15.55 -35.55
CA GLY A 347 12.61 -16.25 -35.79
C GLY A 347 13.72 -15.34 -36.32
N VAL A 348 14.96 -15.55 -35.85
CA VAL A 348 16.13 -14.79 -36.31
C VAL A 348 17.24 -15.74 -36.76
N ALA A 349 17.48 -15.78 -38.06
CA ALA A 349 18.49 -16.62 -38.69
C ALA A 349 19.84 -15.92 -38.81
N SER A 350 20.91 -16.72 -38.83
CA SER A 350 22.29 -16.22 -39.02
C SER A 350 22.60 -15.88 -40.47
N LYS A 351 21.97 -16.60 -41.40
CA LYS A 351 22.08 -16.38 -42.84
C LYS A 351 20.78 -16.79 -43.54
N VAL A 352 20.66 -16.40 -44.81
CA VAL A 352 19.59 -16.91 -45.68
C VAL A 352 19.75 -18.41 -45.86
N ALA A 353 18.67 -19.17 -45.68
CA ALA A 353 18.65 -20.62 -45.86
C ALA A 353 17.29 -21.08 -46.41
N THR A 354 17.30 -21.92 -47.45
CA THR A 354 16.07 -22.48 -48.05
C THR A 354 16.05 -24.00 -47.98
N LEU A 355 14.87 -24.59 -48.14
CA LEU A 355 14.75 -26.04 -48.22
C LEU A 355 15.54 -26.56 -49.43
N ALA A 356 15.36 -25.98 -50.61
CA ALA A 356 16.01 -26.44 -51.82
C ALA A 356 17.55 -26.42 -51.76
N THR A 357 18.15 -25.32 -51.29
CA THR A 357 19.60 -25.12 -51.37
C THR A 357 20.36 -25.64 -50.17
N ASP A 358 19.82 -25.51 -48.96
CA ASP A 358 20.58 -25.71 -47.73
C ASP A 358 20.18 -26.99 -46.99
N VAL A 359 18.89 -27.36 -47.03
CA VAL A 359 18.35 -28.44 -46.17
C VAL A 359 18.11 -29.74 -46.93
N GLN A 360 17.56 -29.67 -48.14
CA GLN A 360 17.29 -30.85 -48.97
C GLN A 360 18.55 -31.68 -49.27
N PRO A 361 19.73 -31.09 -49.57
CA PRO A 361 20.96 -31.86 -49.76
C PRO A 361 21.36 -32.65 -48.51
N LEU A 362 21.07 -32.12 -47.31
CA LEU A 362 21.35 -32.82 -46.06
C LEU A 362 20.51 -34.09 -45.94
N PHE A 363 19.20 -33.99 -46.21
CA PHE A 363 18.30 -35.15 -46.18
C PHE A 363 18.66 -36.19 -47.25
N THR A 364 19.03 -35.75 -48.45
CA THR A 364 19.46 -36.65 -49.53
C THR A 364 20.76 -37.37 -49.18
N ALA A 365 21.76 -36.68 -48.60
CA ALA A 365 23.06 -37.26 -48.27
C ALA A 365 23.05 -38.17 -47.03
N THR A 366 22.18 -37.90 -46.04
CA THR A 366 22.15 -38.66 -44.78
C THR A 366 21.16 -39.82 -44.75
N CYS A 367 20.41 -40.07 -45.83
CA CYS A 367 19.58 -41.26 -46.03
C CYS A 367 20.34 -42.38 -46.77
N ALA A 368 21.59 -42.65 -46.38
CA ALA A 368 22.53 -43.50 -47.12
C ALA A 368 22.19 -45.01 -47.14
N THR A 369 21.14 -45.47 -46.44
CA THR A 369 20.61 -46.83 -46.59
C THR A 369 19.12 -46.83 -46.89
N SER A 370 18.68 -47.79 -47.71
CA SER A 370 17.25 -48.03 -47.96
C SER A 370 16.53 -48.24 -46.63
N GLY A 371 15.63 -47.33 -46.29
CA GLY A 371 14.77 -47.46 -45.10
C GLY A 371 15.16 -46.63 -43.87
N CYS A 372 16.05 -45.63 -43.96
CA CYS A 372 16.30 -44.70 -42.84
C CYS A 372 15.02 -44.03 -42.29
N HIS A 373 13.94 -43.99 -43.08
CA HIS A 373 12.60 -43.54 -42.67
C HIS A 373 11.50 -44.60 -42.84
N ALA A 374 11.83 -45.84 -43.24
CA ALA A 374 10.85 -46.89 -43.55
C ALA A 374 10.44 -47.73 -42.33
N THR A 375 11.16 -47.66 -41.20
CA THR A 375 10.76 -48.33 -39.96
C THR A 375 9.82 -47.50 -39.09
N ALA A 376 9.43 -46.30 -39.55
CA ALA A 376 8.36 -45.54 -38.90
C ALA A 376 7.00 -46.16 -39.26
N SER A 377 6.06 -46.18 -38.32
CA SER A 377 4.68 -46.64 -38.56
C SER A 377 3.96 -45.85 -39.67
N THR A 378 4.51 -44.71 -40.07
CA THR A 378 4.16 -43.90 -41.25
C THR A 378 5.46 -43.40 -41.90
N PRO A 379 5.91 -44.00 -43.02
CA PRO A 379 7.14 -43.57 -43.69
C PRO A 379 7.04 -42.12 -44.16
N VAL A 380 8.08 -41.32 -43.90
CA VAL A 380 8.16 -39.90 -44.30
C VAL A 380 8.89 -39.80 -45.65
N ASN A 381 8.28 -39.14 -46.64
CA ASN A 381 8.87 -38.98 -47.97
C ASN A 381 9.72 -37.69 -48.10
N LEU A 382 11.02 -37.82 -47.86
CA LEU A 382 11.98 -36.70 -47.92
C LEU A 382 12.65 -36.53 -49.30
N THR A 383 12.02 -37.01 -50.37
CA THR A 383 12.50 -36.75 -51.74
C THR A 383 12.25 -35.29 -52.13
N PRO A 384 13.11 -34.70 -52.99
CA PRO A 384 12.88 -33.35 -53.51
C PRO A 384 11.45 -33.20 -54.06
N GLY A 385 10.77 -32.12 -53.67
CA GLY A 385 9.36 -31.85 -54.01
C GLY A 385 8.34 -32.34 -52.98
N ASN A 386 8.66 -33.37 -52.19
CA ASN A 386 7.76 -33.91 -51.16
C ASN A 386 8.12 -33.45 -49.74
N THR A 387 9.42 -33.26 -49.48
CA THR A 387 9.97 -32.95 -48.15
C THR A 387 9.24 -31.83 -47.40
N TYR A 388 8.90 -30.72 -48.06
CA TYR A 388 8.25 -29.60 -47.41
C TYR A 388 6.89 -30.01 -46.79
N ASN A 389 6.06 -30.67 -47.60
CA ASN A 389 4.71 -31.06 -47.22
C ASN A 389 4.72 -32.18 -46.17
N GLU A 390 5.82 -32.93 -46.09
CA GLU A 390 6.04 -33.95 -45.08
C GLU A 390 6.55 -33.38 -43.75
N LEU A 391 7.15 -32.19 -43.72
CA LEU A 391 7.81 -31.67 -42.52
C LEU A 391 7.12 -30.44 -41.92
N VAL A 392 6.84 -29.44 -42.74
CA VAL A 392 6.45 -28.11 -42.25
C VAL A 392 4.96 -28.12 -41.91
N GLY A 393 4.63 -27.80 -40.66
CA GLY A 393 3.24 -27.79 -40.19
C GLY A 393 2.64 -29.17 -39.90
N VAL A 394 3.41 -30.25 -40.08
CA VAL A 394 2.91 -31.63 -39.97
C VAL A 394 3.10 -32.15 -38.53
N PRO A 395 2.06 -32.66 -37.85
CA PRO A 395 2.21 -33.26 -36.52
C PRO A 395 3.16 -34.46 -36.51
N THR A 396 3.92 -34.62 -35.43
CA THR A 396 4.73 -35.83 -35.22
C THR A 396 3.89 -36.97 -34.64
N SER A 397 4.08 -38.19 -35.13
CA SER A 397 3.48 -39.42 -34.58
C SER A 397 4.35 -40.08 -33.51
N SER A 398 5.46 -39.44 -33.12
CA SER A 398 6.42 -39.99 -32.16
C SER A 398 5.83 -40.10 -30.76
N LYS A 399 5.93 -41.29 -30.15
CA LYS A 399 5.37 -41.59 -28.83
C LYS A 399 5.91 -40.62 -27.76
N GLY A 400 4.96 -40.00 -27.04
CA GLY A 400 5.22 -39.06 -25.95
C GLY A 400 5.54 -37.63 -26.40
N CYS A 401 5.57 -37.33 -27.70
CA CYS A 401 5.87 -35.98 -28.18
C CYS A 401 4.73 -34.95 -28.09
N GLY A 402 3.56 -35.33 -27.57
CA GLY A 402 2.38 -34.46 -27.56
C GLY A 402 1.98 -34.00 -28.96
N GLN A 403 1.40 -32.80 -29.07
CA GLN A 403 0.95 -32.18 -30.34
C GLN A 403 2.07 -31.40 -31.06
N ARG A 404 3.35 -31.82 -30.95
CA ARG A 404 4.46 -31.13 -31.61
C ARG A 404 4.41 -31.28 -33.13
N LEU A 405 4.91 -30.29 -33.86
CA LEU A 405 5.10 -30.39 -35.30
C LEU A 405 6.49 -30.93 -35.63
N ARG A 406 6.61 -31.63 -36.76
CA ARG A 406 7.87 -32.11 -37.33
C ARG A 406 8.81 -30.92 -37.54
N VAL A 407 8.30 -29.87 -38.19
CA VAL A 407 8.89 -28.53 -38.27
C VAL A 407 7.80 -27.49 -37.97
N GLN A 408 8.01 -26.71 -36.91
CA GLN A 408 7.26 -25.50 -36.60
C GLN A 408 8.01 -24.32 -37.23
N ALA A 409 7.49 -23.79 -38.34
CA ALA A 409 8.02 -22.58 -38.95
C ALA A 409 7.95 -21.40 -37.96
N CYS A 410 8.94 -20.51 -38.00
CA CYS A 410 8.96 -19.24 -37.26
C CYS A 410 8.99 -19.37 -35.71
N GLY A 411 9.09 -20.59 -35.19
CA GLY A 411 8.95 -20.88 -33.77
C GLY A 411 10.24 -20.71 -32.97
N PRO A 412 10.16 -20.75 -31.62
CA PRO A 412 11.33 -21.06 -30.82
C PRO A 412 11.79 -22.46 -31.24
N LEU A 413 13.03 -22.54 -31.68
CA LEU A 413 13.54 -23.69 -32.39
C LEU A 413 13.52 -24.96 -31.51
N ARG A 414 13.73 -24.81 -30.20
CA ARG A 414 13.72 -25.91 -29.23
C ARG A 414 12.37 -26.09 -28.56
N GLY A 415 11.95 -27.35 -28.40
CA GLY A 415 10.73 -27.73 -27.69
C GLY A 415 9.44 -27.66 -28.51
N GLN A 416 9.45 -27.04 -29.70
CA GLN A 416 8.29 -26.99 -30.62
C GLN A 416 8.53 -27.75 -31.94
N SER A 417 9.74 -27.67 -32.49
CA SER A 417 10.13 -28.41 -33.71
C SER A 417 10.82 -29.72 -33.37
N PHE A 418 10.16 -30.84 -33.65
CA PHE A 418 10.71 -32.18 -33.40
C PHE A 418 12.05 -32.40 -34.12
N LEU A 419 12.18 -31.94 -35.38
CA LEU A 419 13.43 -32.07 -36.14
C LEU A 419 14.60 -31.38 -35.44
N ILE A 420 14.40 -30.14 -34.97
CA ILE A 420 15.44 -29.37 -34.29
C ILE A 420 15.86 -30.06 -32.99
N ASP A 421 14.90 -30.51 -32.18
CA ASP A 421 15.20 -31.22 -30.93
C ASP A 421 16.06 -32.48 -31.20
N LYS A 422 15.78 -33.21 -32.29
CA LYS A 422 16.48 -34.44 -32.65
C LYS A 422 17.87 -34.21 -33.25
N ILE A 423 18.10 -33.16 -34.04
CA ILE A 423 19.45 -32.86 -34.57
C ILE A 423 20.36 -32.22 -33.52
N LEU A 424 19.79 -31.56 -32.49
CA LEU A 424 20.54 -30.96 -31.39
C LEU A 424 20.81 -31.92 -30.23
N ALA A 425 20.22 -33.14 -30.24
CA ALA A 425 20.42 -34.20 -29.25
C ALA A 425 20.10 -33.80 -27.80
N THR A 426 19.26 -32.78 -27.59
CA THR A 426 18.85 -32.38 -26.24
C THR A 426 17.71 -33.27 -25.77
N ASN A 427 18.05 -34.37 -25.10
CA ASN A 427 17.13 -35.23 -24.36
C ASN A 427 16.51 -34.51 -23.12
N SER A 428 16.30 -33.20 -23.17
CA SER A 428 15.79 -32.40 -22.05
C SER A 428 14.28 -32.47 -21.90
N SER A 429 13.57 -33.12 -22.82
CA SER A 429 12.15 -33.44 -22.63
C SER A 429 12.01 -34.96 -22.53
N PRO A 430 11.75 -35.54 -21.34
CA PRO A 430 11.51 -36.97 -21.17
C PRO A 430 10.32 -37.50 -21.99
N ALA A 431 9.56 -36.60 -22.64
CA ALA A 431 8.38 -36.88 -23.42
C ALA A 431 8.70 -37.41 -24.85
N CYS A 432 9.75 -36.93 -25.53
CA CYS A 432 10.06 -37.34 -26.91
C CYS A 432 11.17 -38.40 -27.01
N SER A 433 10.86 -39.67 -26.69
CA SER A 433 11.81 -40.79 -26.77
C SER A 433 12.46 -40.98 -28.16
N GLY A 434 13.67 -41.56 -28.21
CA GLY A 434 14.42 -41.87 -29.44
C GLY A 434 15.74 -41.09 -29.60
N GLY A 435 16.73 -41.68 -30.27
CA GLY A 435 18.08 -41.11 -30.42
C GLY A 435 18.18 -39.88 -31.33
N ALA A 436 19.36 -39.25 -31.35
CA ALA A 436 19.66 -38.12 -32.23
C ALA A 436 19.54 -38.50 -33.71
N MET A 437 19.15 -37.54 -34.54
CA MET A 437 19.09 -37.71 -36.00
C MET A 437 20.24 -36.95 -36.68
N PRO A 438 20.82 -37.50 -37.77
CA PRO A 438 20.58 -38.84 -38.32
C PRO A 438 21.28 -39.94 -37.50
N LYS A 439 20.77 -41.17 -37.58
CA LYS A 439 21.35 -42.33 -36.90
C LYS A 439 22.70 -42.69 -37.55
N GLY A 440 23.75 -42.85 -36.74
CA GLY A 440 25.06 -43.35 -37.18
C GLY A 440 26.09 -42.28 -37.58
N SER A 441 25.66 -41.13 -38.10
CA SER A 441 26.56 -40.01 -38.38
C SER A 441 25.87 -38.68 -38.07
N PRO A 442 26.21 -38.01 -36.97
CA PRO A 442 25.58 -36.74 -36.60
C PRO A 442 25.93 -35.66 -37.61
N LEU A 443 25.00 -34.72 -37.85
CA LEU A 443 25.27 -33.53 -38.65
C LEU A 443 26.41 -32.71 -38.04
N SER A 444 27.19 -32.05 -38.89
CA SER A 444 28.16 -31.03 -38.46
C SER A 444 27.45 -29.83 -37.86
N ALA A 445 28.18 -29.00 -37.11
CA ALA A 445 27.61 -27.77 -36.53
C ALA A 445 27.03 -26.84 -37.60
N ALA A 446 27.72 -26.68 -38.74
CA ALA A 446 27.25 -25.87 -39.86
C ALA A 446 25.98 -26.43 -40.50
N GLN A 447 25.87 -27.75 -40.63
CA GLN A 447 24.66 -28.41 -41.17
C GLN A 447 23.47 -28.24 -40.21
N LYS A 448 23.69 -28.39 -38.90
CA LYS A 448 22.65 -28.12 -37.89
C LYS A 448 22.19 -26.66 -37.95
N GLN A 449 23.14 -25.73 -38.09
CA GLN A 449 22.84 -24.31 -38.19
C GLN A 449 22.04 -23.98 -39.44
N ALA A 450 22.32 -24.61 -40.58
CA ALA A 450 21.56 -24.42 -41.81
C ALA A 450 20.07 -24.80 -41.64
N VAL A 451 19.79 -25.92 -40.95
CA VAL A 451 18.41 -26.33 -40.62
C VAL A 451 17.76 -25.35 -39.65
N ILE A 452 18.50 -24.89 -38.64
CA ILE A 452 18.03 -23.87 -37.69
C ILE A 452 17.65 -22.58 -38.42
N ASP A 453 18.53 -22.07 -39.27
CA ASP A 453 18.33 -20.82 -40.01
C ASP A 453 17.13 -20.93 -40.95
N TRP A 454 16.97 -22.07 -41.62
CA TRP A 454 15.82 -22.34 -42.47
C TRP A 454 14.51 -22.26 -41.67
N VAL A 455 14.42 -22.97 -40.53
CA VAL A 455 13.21 -22.96 -39.70
C VAL A 455 12.92 -21.57 -39.11
N ALA A 456 13.95 -20.85 -38.66
CA ALA A 456 13.83 -19.51 -38.11
C ALA A 456 13.29 -18.50 -39.13
N GLN A 457 13.56 -18.69 -40.42
CA GLN A 457 13.05 -17.83 -41.51
C GLN A 457 11.62 -18.17 -41.95
N GLY A 458 10.92 -19.06 -41.23
CA GLY A 458 9.62 -19.55 -41.64
C GLY A 458 9.69 -20.69 -42.65
N ALA A 459 10.82 -21.39 -42.69
CA ALA A 459 11.06 -22.56 -43.53
C ALA A 459 10.85 -22.31 -45.04
N PRO A 460 11.43 -21.28 -45.68
CA PRO A 460 11.22 -21.01 -47.11
C PRO A 460 11.60 -22.23 -47.99
N ARG A 461 10.83 -22.45 -49.07
CA ARG A 461 10.99 -23.60 -49.97
C ARG A 461 12.27 -23.56 -50.81
#